data_AF-A0A1S1YUP6-F1
#
_entry.id   AF-A0A1S1YUP6-F1
#
_cell.length_a   1.000
_cell.length_b   1.000
_cell.length_c   1.000
_cell.angle_alpha   90.00
_cell.angle_beta   90.00
_cell.angle_gamma   90.00
#
_symmetry.space_group_name_H-M   'P 1'
#
loop_
_entity.id
_entity.type
_entity.pdbx_description
1 polymer ?
#
loop_
_entity_poly.entity_id
_entity_poly.type
_entity_poly.pdbx_seq_one_letter_code
_entity_poly.pdbx_strand_id
1 'polypeptide(L)'
;MKYIITLIFTTFSFSLFAQIGPFNHEQKAIPKKYLSQKKLYSLEQKVYDHDQAIKVLEMYLGYNKEGKTEYLYNYQSGEIELYINNQITKMEVVDYEITRELTNVYFILNDEIKLHATYYNSNGETVDIRSYQKDDETGEWNRVITDEETKRL
;
A
#
# COMPACT_ATOMS: atom_id res chain seq x y z
N MET A 1 -11.84 69.37 -0.52
CA MET A 1 -11.55 68.11 -1.24
C MET A 1 -10.14 67.65 -0.88
N LYS A 2 -10.02 66.60 -0.06
CA LYS A 2 -8.76 65.87 0.17
C LYS A 2 -9.10 64.39 0.26
N TYR A 3 -8.34 63.59 -0.48
CA TYR A 3 -8.61 62.22 -0.86
C TYR A 3 -8.45 61.25 0.32
N ILE A 4 -9.37 60.30 0.42
CA ILE A 4 -9.27 59.11 1.28
C ILE A 4 -8.30 58.15 0.61
N ILE A 5 -7.19 57.82 1.29
CA ILE A 5 -6.28 56.76 0.87
C ILE A 5 -6.88 55.45 1.39
N THR A 6 -7.52 54.69 0.51
CA THR A 6 -7.92 53.30 0.78
C THR A 6 -6.70 52.41 0.64
N LEU A 7 -6.21 51.88 1.76
CA LEU A 7 -5.14 50.89 1.80
C LEU A 7 -5.75 49.51 1.47
N ILE A 8 -5.49 49.01 0.26
CA ILE A 8 -5.90 47.65 -0.14
C ILE A 8 -4.84 46.68 0.39
N PHE A 9 -5.19 45.91 1.42
CA PHE A 9 -4.45 44.74 1.86
C PHE A 9 -4.78 43.57 0.91
N THR A 10 -3.95 43.35 -0.11
CA THR A 10 -3.95 42.09 -0.86
C THR A 10 -3.01 41.12 -0.17
N THR A 11 -3.55 40.32 0.75
CA THR A 11 -2.86 39.09 1.18
C THR A 11 -2.87 38.13 0.00
N PHE A 12 -1.74 38.05 -0.71
CA PHE A 12 -1.45 36.95 -1.63
C PHE A 12 -1.35 35.67 -0.80
N SER A 13 -2.44 34.93 -0.72
CA SER A 13 -2.45 33.57 -0.21
C SER A 13 -1.70 32.71 -1.23
N PHE A 14 -0.39 32.54 -1.04
CA PHE A 14 0.33 31.45 -1.69
C PHE A 14 -0.21 30.16 -1.08
N SER A 15 -1.17 29.54 -1.76
CA SER A 15 -1.47 28.13 -1.56
C SER A 15 -0.19 27.37 -1.91
N LEU A 16 0.47 26.90 -0.86
CA LEU A 16 1.58 25.96 -0.94
C LEU A 16 0.99 24.61 -1.42
N PHE A 17 0.63 24.52 -2.70
CA PHE A 17 0.54 23.21 -3.33
C PHE A 17 1.96 22.70 -3.37
N ALA A 18 2.31 21.83 -2.40
CA ALA A 18 3.41 20.92 -2.58
C ALA A 18 3.08 20.13 -3.85
N GLN A 19 3.66 20.55 -4.97
CA GLN A 19 3.69 19.75 -6.18
C GLN A 19 4.45 18.49 -5.80
N ILE A 20 3.69 17.45 -5.43
CA ILE A 20 4.23 16.12 -5.24
C ILE A 20 4.84 15.79 -6.60
N GLY A 21 6.18 15.75 -6.65
CA GLY A 21 6.89 15.47 -7.89
C GLY A 21 6.48 14.11 -8.44
N PRO A 22 6.90 13.75 -9.67
CA PRO A 22 6.72 12.39 -10.15
C PRO A 22 7.38 11.44 -9.14
N PHE A 23 6.55 10.63 -8.49
CA PHE A 23 6.97 9.62 -7.56
C PHE A 23 7.93 8.65 -8.28
N ASN A 24 9.22 8.70 -7.96
CA ASN A 24 10.20 7.77 -8.52
C ASN A 24 10.24 6.51 -7.66
N HIS A 25 9.25 5.65 -7.86
CA HIS A 25 9.13 4.40 -7.13
C HIS A 25 9.68 3.25 -7.97
N GLU A 26 10.76 2.61 -7.52
CA GLU A 26 11.20 1.32 -8.05
C GLU A 26 10.83 0.20 -7.07
N GLN A 27 9.91 -0.70 -7.45
CA GLN A 27 9.74 -1.95 -6.73
C GLN A 27 10.82 -2.89 -7.18
N LYS A 28 11.61 -3.38 -6.23
CA LYS A 28 12.56 -4.44 -6.52
C LYS A 28 11.79 -5.75 -6.70
N ALA A 29 12.12 -6.47 -7.77
CA ALA A 29 11.63 -7.83 -7.96
C ALA A 29 11.95 -8.69 -6.74
N ILE A 30 10.98 -9.50 -6.32
CA ILE A 30 11.14 -10.40 -5.19
C ILE A 30 12.12 -11.51 -5.56
N PRO A 31 13.22 -11.70 -4.79
CA PRO A 31 14.14 -12.76 -5.12
C PRO A 31 13.42 -14.13 -5.08
N LYS A 32 13.57 -14.94 -6.13
CA LYS A 32 12.85 -16.23 -6.31
C LYS A 32 12.82 -17.14 -5.07
N LYS A 33 13.88 -17.12 -4.24
CA LYS A 33 13.92 -17.88 -2.98
C LYS A 33 12.76 -17.53 -2.03
N TYR A 34 12.28 -16.29 -2.05
CA TYR A 34 11.16 -15.79 -1.26
C TYR A 34 9.79 -16.17 -1.83
N LEU A 35 9.72 -16.57 -3.10
CA LEU A 35 8.52 -17.13 -3.74
C LEU A 35 8.51 -18.67 -3.72
N SER A 36 9.52 -19.31 -3.14
CA SER A 36 9.57 -20.77 -3.06
C SER A 36 8.55 -21.32 -2.06
N GLN A 37 8.01 -22.51 -2.34
CA GLN A 37 7.10 -23.24 -1.44
C GLN A 37 7.62 -23.27 0.00
N LYS A 38 8.89 -23.65 0.19
CA LYS A 38 9.52 -23.73 1.51
C LYS A 38 9.47 -22.40 2.25
N LYS A 39 9.71 -21.30 1.55
CA LYS A 39 9.74 -19.98 2.19
C LYS A 39 8.34 -19.50 2.50
N LEU A 40 7.38 -19.62 1.57
CA LEU A 40 5.99 -19.22 1.78
C LEU A 40 5.31 -20.05 2.88
N TYR A 41 5.52 -21.37 2.88
CA TYR A 41 5.08 -22.24 3.98
C TYR A 41 5.63 -21.81 5.35
N SER A 42 6.87 -21.29 5.38
CA SER A 42 7.44 -20.79 6.64
C SER A 42 6.89 -19.43 7.10
N LEU A 43 6.14 -18.74 6.24
CA LEU A 43 5.51 -17.45 6.52
C LEU A 43 4.02 -17.61 6.84
N GLU A 44 3.36 -18.58 6.23
CA GLU A 44 1.93 -18.89 6.40
C GLU A 44 1.55 -19.04 7.88
N GLN A 45 0.40 -18.51 8.27
CA GLN A 45 -0.19 -18.53 9.63
C GLN A 45 0.69 -17.89 10.71
N LYS A 46 1.73 -17.13 10.32
CA LYS A 46 2.48 -16.31 11.26
C LYS A 46 1.85 -14.94 11.37
N VAL A 47 1.63 -14.54 12.62
CA VAL A 47 1.28 -13.18 13.00
C VAL A 47 2.56 -12.40 13.29
N TYR A 48 2.70 -11.27 12.64
CA TYR A 48 3.82 -10.36 12.74
C TYR A 48 3.37 -9.09 13.47
N ASP A 49 4.20 -8.61 14.40
CA ASP A 49 4.04 -7.29 15.01
C ASP A 49 4.33 -6.17 13.99
N HIS A 50 4.13 -4.91 14.38
CA HIS A 50 4.36 -3.75 13.53
C HIS A 50 5.70 -3.79 12.78
N ASP A 51 6.82 -3.88 13.49
CA ASP A 51 8.17 -3.81 12.89
C ASP A 51 8.44 -4.97 11.92
N GLN A 52 7.93 -6.15 12.25
CA GLN A 52 8.04 -7.32 11.39
C GLN A 52 7.11 -7.23 10.17
N ALA A 53 5.90 -6.71 10.36
CA ALA A 53 4.92 -6.50 9.31
C ALA A 53 5.48 -5.56 8.25
N ILE A 54 6.04 -4.41 8.64
CA ILE A 54 6.65 -3.45 7.71
C ILE A 54 7.72 -4.14 6.84
N LYS A 55 8.62 -4.95 7.41
CA LYS A 55 9.65 -5.67 6.64
C LYS A 55 9.07 -6.64 5.62
N VAL A 56 7.95 -7.29 5.95
CA VAL A 56 7.27 -8.19 5.00
C VAL A 56 6.56 -7.37 3.93
N LEU A 57 5.90 -6.27 4.28
CA LEU A 57 5.24 -5.38 3.33
C LEU A 57 6.22 -4.71 2.37
N GLU A 58 7.42 -4.32 2.83
CA GLU A 58 8.51 -3.83 1.98
C GLU A 58 8.98 -4.88 0.99
N MET A 59 9.13 -6.14 1.45
CA MET A 59 9.59 -7.24 0.61
C MET A 59 8.55 -7.64 -0.45
N TYR A 60 7.27 -7.65 -0.07
CA TYR A 60 6.21 -8.23 -0.89
C TYR A 60 5.32 -7.17 -1.56
N LEU A 61 4.84 -6.20 -0.79
CA LEU A 61 3.69 -5.36 -1.16
C LEU A 61 4.05 -3.92 -1.55
N GLY A 62 5.32 -3.65 -1.84
CA GLY A 62 5.72 -2.34 -2.37
C GLY A 62 5.44 -1.20 -1.39
N TYR A 63 5.60 -1.48 -0.09
CA TYR A 63 5.48 -0.49 0.97
C TYR A 63 6.46 0.67 0.74
N ASN A 64 5.94 1.89 0.83
CA ASN A 64 6.68 3.12 0.69
C ASN A 64 6.35 4.07 1.84
N LYS A 65 7.31 4.94 2.14
CA LYS A 65 7.18 6.00 3.13
C LYS A 65 7.77 7.29 2.61
N GLU A 66 6.92 8.32 2.50
CA GLU A 66 7.31 9.66 2.13
C GLU A 66 6.89 10.66 3.20
N GLY A 67 7.88 11.18 3.93
CA GLY A 67 7.63 12.04 5.09
C GLY A 67 6.82 11.32 6.16
N LYS A 68 5.54 11.70 6.31
CA LYS A 68 4.59 11.12 7.27
C LYS A 68 3.57 10.18 6.63
N THR A 69 3.61 10.02 5.31
CA THR A 69 2.65 9.22 4.57
C THR A 69 3.25 7.85 4.29
N GLU A 70 2.55 6.81 4.72
CA GLU A 70 2.90 5.41 4.47
C GLU A 70 1.84 4.80 3.57
N TYR A 71 2.24 4.06 2.54
CA TYR A 71 1.31 3.51 1.56
C TYR A 71 1.86 2.28 0.83
N LEU A 72 0.96 1.51 0.23
CA LEU A 72 1.26 0.46 -0.72
C LEU A 72 1.04 1.01 -2.13
N TYR A 73 2.04 0.83 -2.99
CA TYR A 73 1.99 1.29 -4.37
C TYR A 73 1.93 0.09 -5.32
N ASN A 74 1.00 0.11 -6.25
CA ASN A 74 0.92 -0.86 -7.32
C ASN A 74 1.70 -0.33 -8.53
N TYR A 75 2.89 -0.88 -8.72
CA TYR A 75 3.82 -0.41 -9.75
C TYR A 75 3.38 -0.75 -11.16
N GLN A 76 2.51 -1.75 -11.33
CA GLN A 76 1.96 -2.13 -12.62
C GLN A 76 0.88 -1.14 -13.08
N SER A 77 0.03 -0.67 -12.17
CA SER A 77 -0.97 0.37 -12.49
C SER A 77 -0.42 1.79 -12.38
N GLY A 78 0.63 2.00 -11.59
CA GLY A 78 1.16 3.32 -11.26
C GLY A 78 0.32 4.08 -10.23
N GLU A 79 -0.45 3.35 -9.40
CA GLU A 79 -1.41 3.92 -8.47
C GLU A 79 -1.11 3.51 -7.02
N ILE A 80 -1.50 4.38 -6.09
CA ILE A 80 -1.50 4.05 -4.66
C ILE A 80 -2.67 3.10 -4.39
N GLU A 81 -2.35 1.88 -3.95
CA GLU A 81 -3.36 0.86 -3.63
C GLU A 81 -3.98 1.11 -2.25
N LEU A 82 -3.18 1.51 -1.25
CA LEU A 82 -3.65 1.71 0.12
C LEU A 82 -2.79 2.72 0.87
N TYR A 83 -3.39 3.66 1.60
CA TYR A 83 -2.68 4.43 2.63
C TYR A 83 -2.76 3.72 3.98
N ILE A 84 -1.62 3.62 4.66
CA ILE A 84 -1.44 2.84 5.89
C ILE A 84 -1.56 3.73 7.15
N ASN A 85 -1.26 5.02 7.04
CA ASN A 85 -1.39 6.03 8.12
C ASN A 85 -0.84 5.59 9.50
N ASN A 86 0.27 4.83 9.54
CA ASN A 86 0.88 4.29 10.77
C ASN A 86 -0.02 3.36 11.63
N GLN A 87 -1.06 2.75 11.06
CA GLN A 87 -2.02 2.00 11.86
C GLN A 87 -1.78 0.48 11.90
N ILE A 88 -0.74 -0.06 11.27
CA ILE A 88 -0.50 -1.51 11.31
C ILE A 88 -0.07 -1.91 12.72
N THR A 89 -0.94 -2.62 13.42
CA THR A 89 -0.63 -3.23 14.72
C THR A 89 -0.20 -4.68 14.56
N LYS A 90 -0.79 -5.37 13.56
CA LYS A 90 -0.46 -6.75 13.21
C LYS A 90 -0.69 -7.04 11.74
N MET A 91 0.04 -8.03 11.25
CA MET A 91 -0.15 -8.61 9.92
C MET A 91 -0.06 -10.13 10.01
N GLU A 92 -0.87 -10.84 9.23
CA GLU A 92 -0.77 -12.28 9.04
C GLU A 92 -0.60 -12.61 7.56
N VAL A 93 0.24 -13.58 7.22
CA VAL A 93 0.24 -14.22 5.89
C VAL A 93 -0.71 -15.40 5.98
N VAL A 94 -1.89 -15.27 5.38
CA VAL A 94 -2.98 -16.24 5.61
C VAL A 94 -2.97 -17.39 4.62
N ASP A 95 -2.47 -17.17 3.41
CA ASP A 95 -2.45 -18.18 2.36
C ASP A 95 -1.46 -17.80 1.24
N TYR A 96 -1.13 -18.77 0.39
CA TYR A 96 -0.42 -18.57 -0.86
C TYR A 96 -0.76 -19.65 -1.88
N GLU A 97 -0.66 -19.30 -3.16
CA GLU A 97 -0.87 -20.24 -4.26
C GLU A 97 0.27 -20.12 -5.26
N ILE A 98 0.94 -21.23 -5.56
CA ILE A 98 1.96 -21.29 -6.61
C ILE A 98 1.39 -22.03 -7.81
N THR A 99 1.29 -21.32 -8.93
CA THR A 99 0.94 -21.89 -10.24
C THR A 99 2.20 -22.11 -11.07
N ARG A 100 2.05 -22.52 -12.33
CA ARG A 100 3.19 -22.65 -13.25
C ARG A 100 3.94 -21.33 -13.44
N GLU A 101 3.22 -20.22 -13.56
CA GLU A 101 3.78 -18.94 -14.00
C GLU A 101 3.78 -17.88 -12.90
N LEU A 102 2.82 -17.99 -11.97
CA LEU A 102 2.56 -16.96 -10.97
C LEU A 102 2.58 -17.53 -9.56
N THR A 103 2.95 -16.68 -8.61
CA THR A 103 2.78 -16.89 -7.18
C THR A 103 1.84 -15.82 -6.64
N ASN A 104 0.78 -16.25 -5.96
CA ASN A 104 -0.14 -15.39 -5.20
C ASN A 104 0.19 -15.49 -3.72
N VAL A 105 0.21 -14.37 -3.02
CA VAL A 105 0.37 -14.32 -1.55
C VAL A 105 -0.73 -13.43 -0.96
N TYR A 106 -1.37 -13.92 0.09
CA TYR A 106 -2.49 -13.27 0.75
C TYR A 106 -2.11 -12.86 2.18
N PHE A 107 -2.45 -11.63 2.52
CA PHE A 107 -2.14 -11.03 3.82
C PHE A 107 -3.41 -10.46 4.46
N ILE A 108 -3.45 -10.40 5.78
CA ILE A 108 -4.45 -9.65 6.54
C ILE A 108 -3.74 -8.65 7.44
N LEU A 109 -4.14 -7.38 7.38
CA LEU A 109 -3.70 -6.31 8.28
C LEU A 109 -4.83 -6.01 9.27
N ASN A 110 -4.49 -5.97 10.56
CA ASN A 110 -5.40 -5.61 11.66
C ASN A 110 -6.73 -6.38 11.70
N ASP A 111 -6.84 -7.56 11.06
CA ASP A 111 -8.10 -8.30 10.83
C ASP A 111 -9.13 -7.62 9.92
N GLU A 112 -8.82 -6.45 9.37
CA GLU A 112 -9.79 -5.58 8.67
C GLU A 112 -9.52 -5.47 7.17
N ILE A 113 -8.24 -5.52 6.78
CA ILE A 113 -7.81 -5.32 5.39
C ILE A 113 -7.11 -6.56 4.88
N LYS A 114 -7.62 -7.14 3.80
CA LYS A 114 -6.96 -8.21 3.08
C LYS A 114 -6.16 -7.62 1.92
N LEU A 115 -4.92 -8.08 1.77
CA LEU A 115 -4.06 -7.75 0.65
C LEU A 115 -3.79 -8.99 -0.17
N HIS A 116 -3.74 -8.83 -1.49
CA HIS A 116 -3.39 -9.88 -2.44
C HIS A 116 -2.28 -9.35 -3.34
N ALA A 117 -1.14 -10.03 -3.35
CA ALA A 117 -0.06 -9.72 -4.26
C ALA A 117 0.25 -10.89 -5.18
N THR A 118 0.51 -10.59 -6.44
CA THR A 118 0.79 -11.56 -7.50
C THR A 118 2.15 -11.28 -8.11
N TYR A 119 2.95 -12.32 -8.33
CA TYR A 119 4.31 -12.20 -8.86
C TYR A 119 4.60 -13.21 -9.96
N TYR A 120 5.44 -12.84 -10.92
CA TYR A 120 6.00 -13.78 -11.88
C TYR A 120 7.04 -14.71 -11.24
N ASN A 121 6.87 -16.02 -11.39
CA ASN A 121 7.84 -17.01 -10.89
C ASN A 121 9.21 -16.92 -11.60
N SER A 122 9.20 -16.41 -12.84
CA SER A 122 10.37 -16.35 -13.73
C SER A 122 11.39 -15.29 -13.34
N ASN A 123 10.99 -14.19 -12.72
CA ASN A 123 11.86 -13.07 -12.37
C ASN A 123 11.52 -12.40 -11.02
N GLY A 124 10.36 -12.71 -10.43
CA GLY A 124 9.91 -12.13 -9.17
C GLY A 124 9.29 -10.73 -9.30
N GLU A 125 9.07 -10.25 -10.51
CA GLU A 125 8.40 -8.98 -10.74
C GLU A 125 6.93 -9.07 -10.29
N THR A 126 6.46 -7.97 -9.69
CA THR A 126 5.07 -7.81 -9.30
C THR A 126 4.19 -7.70 -10.54
N VAL A 127 3.15 -8.52 -10.58
CA VAL A 127 2.10 -8.46 -11.59
C VAL A 127 0.97 -7.54 -11.13
N ASP A 128 0.56 -7.67 -9.87
CA ASP A 128 -0.55 -6.90 -9.33
C ASP A 128 -0.52 -6.89 -7.80
N ILE A 129 -1.05 -5.83 -7.21
CA ILE A 129 -1.30 -5.69 -5.78
C ILE A 129 -2.71 -5.14 -5.61
N ARG A 130 -3.51 -5.79 -4.78
CA ARG A 130 -4.90 -5.42 -4.52
C ARG A 130 -5.22 -5.40 -3.03
N SER A 131 -6.06 -4.47 -2.64
CA SER A 131 -6.60 -4.31 -1.30
C SER A 131 -8.11 -4.59 -1.26
N TYR A 132 -8.54 -5.16 -0.14
CA TYR A 132 -9.92 -5.51 0.13
C TYR A 132 -10.25 -5.18 1.57
N GLN A 133 -11.47 -4.71 1.82
CA GLN A 133 -12.00 -4.50 3.15
C GLN A 133 -13.14 -5.47 3.39
N LYS A 134 -13.23 -5.94 4.63
CA LYS A 134 -14.32 -6.81 5.04
C LYS A 134 -15.59 -5.98 5.24
N ASP A 135 -16.67 -6.42 4.64
CA ASP A 135 -18.00 -5.89 4.90
C ASP A 135 -18.53 -6.45 6.23
N ASP A 136 -18.90 -5.56 7.15
CA ASP A 136 -19.31 -5.96 8.51
C ASP A 136 -20.66 -6.67 8.55
N GLU A 137 -21.53 -6.45 7.57
CA GLU A 137 -22.89 -7.02 7.54
C GLU A 137 -22.89 -8.44 6.93
N THR A 138 -22.09 -8.62 5.87
CA THR A 138 -22.07 -9.86 5.07
C THR A 138 -20.86 -10.73 5.37
N GLY A 139 -19.78 -10.15 5.91
CA GLY A 139 -18.49 -10.81 6.10
C GLY A 139 -17.69 -11.01 4.80
N GLU A 140 -18.18 -10.50 3.67
CA GLU A 140 -17.53 -10.63 2.37
C GLU A 140 -16.36 -9.63 2.22
N TRP A 141 -15.37 -10.01 1.40
CA TRP A 141 -14.23 -9.16 1.10
C TRP A 141 -14.47 -8.36 -0.17
N ASN A 142 -14.65 -7.05 -0.04
CA ASN A 142 -14.90 -6.15 -1.16
C ASN A 142 -13.62 -5.43 -1.58
N ARG A 143 -13.37 -5.36 -2.90
CA ARG A 143 -12.19 -4.66 -3.42
C ARG A 143 -12.30 -3.19 -3.08
N VAL A 144 -11.26 -2.64 -2.47
CA VAL A 144 -11.15 -1.21 -2.24
C VAL A 144 -10.28 -0.64 -3.34
N ILE A 145 -10.89 0.19 -4.19
CA ILE A 145 -10.13 1.06 -5.08
C ILE A 145 -10.10 2.38 -4.39
N THR A 146 -8.93 2.77 -3.98
CA THR A 146 -8.80 3.88 -3.10
C THR A 146 -8.85 5.18 -3.96
N ASP A 147 -9.75 6.14 -3.68
CA ASP A 147 -9.68 7.58 -4.08
C ASP A 147 -9.35 8.54 -2.91
N GLU A 148 -8.74 9.71 -3.14
CA GLU A 148 -8.13 10.56 -2.07
C GLU A 148 -9.06 10.91 -0.89
N GLU A 149 -10.39 10.96 -1.09
CA GLU A 149 -11.36 11.39 -0.08
C GLU A 149 -11.78 10.30 0.91
N THR A 150 -11.71 9.01 0.56
CA THR A 150 -12.39 7.94 1.32
C THR A 150 -11.44 7.11 2.21
N LYS A 151 -10.13 7.40 2.20
CA LYS A 151 -9.08 6.46 2.65
C LYS A 151 -8.35 6.86 3.93
N ARG A 152 -8.98 6.71 5.08
CA ARG A 152 -8.21 6.70 6.32
C ARG A 152 -8.65 5.48 7.11
N LEU A 153 -7.73 4.55 7.32
CA LEU A 153 -7.70 3.87 8.62
C LEU A 153 -7.62 4.98 9.68
#